data_AF-A0A382NV30-F1
#
_entry.id   AF-A0A382NV30-F1
#
_cell.length_a   1.000
_cell.length_b   1.000
_cell.length_c   1.000
_cell.angle_alpha   90.00
_cell.angle_beta   90.00
_cell.angle_gamma   90.00
#
_symmetry.space_group_name_H-M   'P 1'
#
loop_
_entity.id
_entity.type
_entity.pdbx_description
1 polymer ?
#
loop_
_entity_poly.entity_id
_entity_poly.type
_entity_poly.pdbx_seq_one_letter_code
_entity_poly.pdbx_strand_id
1 'polypeptide(L)' 'VVAGILVIKLGALGDFIQACGPFKAIREHHSGAKITLLTTKPFASIAVASNYF' A
#
# COMPACT_ATOMS: atom_id res chain seq x y z
N VAL A 1 -8.21 -14.25 -14.56
CA VAL A 1 -7.48 -12.97 -14.59
C VAL A 1 -7.29 -12.52 -13.15
N VAL A 2 -6.07 -12.23 -12.69
CA VAL A 2 -5.86 -11.68 -11.34
C VAL A 2 -6.31 -10.22 -11.36
N ALA A 3 -7.24 -9.85 -10.48
CA ALA A 3 -7.67 -8.45 -10.35
C ALA A 3 -6.49 -7.59 -9.88
N GLY A 4 -6.27 -6.45 -10.54
CA GLY A 4 -5.22 -5.49 -10.20
C GLY A 4 -5.78 -4.31 -9.42
N ILE A 5 -5.12 -3.93 -8.33
CA ILE A 5 -5.49 -2.79 -7.48
C ILE A 5 -4.31 -1.81 -7.43
N LEU A 6 -4.58 -0.54 -7.73
CA LEU A 6 -3.61 0.55 -7.57
C LEU A 6 -4.01 1.40 -6.36
N VAL A 7 -3.12 1.49 -5.38
CA VAL A 7 -3.22 2.41 -4.24
C VAL A 7 -2.29 3.58 -4.50
N ILE A 8 -2.78 4.82 -4.33
CA ILE A 8 -1.98 6.03 -4.53
C ILE A 8 -1.83 6.74 -3.18
N LYS A 9 -0.59 6.90 -2.71
CA LYS A 9 -0.27 7.64 -1.49
C LYS A 9 0.97 8.51 -1.67
N LEU A 10 0.74 9.79 -1.96
CA LEU A 10 1.78 10.79 -2.26
C LEU A 10 1.93 11.88 -1.18
N GLY A 11 1.39 11.66 0.02
CA GLY A 11 1.47 12.62 1.12
C GLY A 11 2.76 12.54 1.93
N ALA A 12 2.79 13.24 3.06
CA ALA A 12 3.90 13.30 4.00
C ALA A 12 3.92 12.08 4.95
N LEU A 13 4.95 12.01 5.80
CA LEU A 13 5.17 10.87 6.69
C LEU A 13 3.94 10.58 7.60
N GLY A 14 3.38 11.62 8.23
CA GLY A 14 2.28 11.45 9.17
C GLY A 14 1.06 10.79 8.53
N ASP A 15 0.64 11.27 7.36
CA ASP A 15 -0.50 10.71 6.65
C ASP A 15 -0.18 9.36 5.97
N PHE A 16 1.07 9.08 5.62
CA PHE A 16 1.51 7.76 5.15
C PHE A 16 1.36 6.71 6.27
N ILE A 17 1.82 7.02 7.49
CA ILE A 17 1.72 6.11 8.63
C ILE A 17 0.26 5.86 9.02
N GLN A 18 -0.60 6.88 9.00
CA GLN A 18 -2.05 6.70 9.22
C GLN A 18 -2.69 5.79 8.17
N ALA A 19 -2.18 5.79 6.94
CA ALA A 19 -2.69 4.94 5.86
C ALA A 19 -2.29 3.46 5.99
N CYS A 20 -1.38 3.08 6.88
CA CYS A 20 -1.03 1.68 7.13
C CYS A 20 -2.23 0.82 7.55
N GLY A 21 -3.17 1.37 8.33
CA GLY A 21 -4.41 0.68 8.69
C GLY A 21 -5.24 0.32 7.45
N PRO A 22 -5.61 1.31 6.61
CA PRO A 22 -6.23 1.06 5.32
C PRO A 22 -5.45 0.12 4.39
N PHE A 23 -4.12 0.21 4.31
CA PHE A 23 -3.31 -0.70 3.47
C PHE A 23 -3.46 -2.16 3.89
N LYS A 24 -3.41 -2.43 5.19
CA LYS A 24 -3.63 -3.77 5.74
C LYS A 24 -5.04 -4.26 5.42
N ALA A 25 -6.06 -3.43 5.65
CA ALA A 25 -7.44 -3.80 5.36
C ALA A 25 -7.65 -4.14 3.88
N ILE A 26 -7.08 -3.35 2.97
CA ILE A 26 -7.12 -3.63 1.52
C ILE A 26 -6.47 -4.99 1.21
N ARG A 27 -5.29 -5.29 1.77
CA ARG A 27 -4.63 -6.59 1.58
C ARG A 27 -5.48 -7.75 2.09
N GLU A 28 -6.06 -7.63 3.28
CA GLU A 28 -6.88 -8.69 3.89
C GLU A 28 -8.14 -9.00 3.06
N HIS A 29 -8.81 -7.97 2.54
CA HIS A 29 -10.02 -8.15 1.72
C HIS A 29 -9.70 -8.63 0.30
N HIS A 30 -8.49 -8.37 -0.20
CA HIS A 30 -8.07 -8.69 -1.56
C HIS A 30 -6.83 -9.59 -1.57
N SER A 31 -6.86 -10.67 -0.78
CA SER A 31 -5.72 -11.58 -0.58
C SER A 31 -5.14 -12.16 -1.88
N GLY A 32 -5.97 -12.42 -2.89
CA GLY A 32 -5.56 -12.92 -4.20
C GLY A 32 -5.25 -11.84 -5.26
N ALA A 33 -5.38 -10.55 -4.94
CA ALA A 33 -5.15 -9.47 -5.89
C ALA A 33 -3.67 -9.07 -5.94
N LYS A 34 -3.24 -8.61 -7.13
CA LYS A 34 -1.98 -7.88 -7.27
C LYS A 34 -2.23 -6.43 -6.86
N ILE A 35 -1.58 -5.98 -5.79
CA ILE A 35 -1.74 -4.62 -5.27
C ILE A 35 -0.45 -3.85 -5.52
N THR A 36 -0.56 -2.68 -6.13
CA THR A 36 0.60 -1.80 -6.39
C THR A 36 0.42 -0.51 -5.63
N LEU A 37 1.45 -0.09 -4.90
CA LEU A 37 1.48 1.23 -4.28
C LEU A 37 2.26 2.21 -5.16
N LEU A 38 1.61 3.31 -5.54
CA LEU A 38 2.28 4.50 -6.04
C LEU A 38 2.56 5.45 -4.87
N THR A 39 3.83 5.59 -4.51
CA THR A 39 4.28 6.50 -3.45
C THR A 39 5.60 7.19 -3.84
N THR A 40 6.12 8.05 -2.96
CA THR A 40 7.39 8.75 -3.18
C THR A 40 8.58 7.93 -2.69
N LYS A 41 9.77 8.23 -3.21
CA LYS A 41 11.01 7.48 -2.96
C LYS A 41 11.31 7.19 -1.47
N PRO A 42 11.13 8.13 -0.52
CA PRO A 42 11.41 7.88 0.89
C PRO A 42 10.58 6.74 1.52
N PHE A 43 9.39 6.47 0.99
CA PHE A 43 8.45 5.50 1.58
C PHE A 43 8.51 4.11 0.94
N ALA A 44 9.21 3.95 -0.19
CA ALA A 44 9.27 2.70 -0.92
C ALA A 44 9.78 1.53 -0.05
N SER A 45 10.88 1.73 0.68
CA SER A 45 11.46 0.67 1.53
C SER A 45 10.55 0.26 2.67
N ILE A 46 9.85 1.22 3.30
CA ILE A 46 8.88 0.94 4.37
C ILE A 46 7.67 0.20 3.79
N ALA A 47 7.18 0.61 2.62
CA ALA A 47 6.07 -0.08 1.95
C ALA A 47 6.42 -1.53 1.62
N VAL A 48 7.63 -1.81 1.12
CA VAL A 48 8.10 -3.17 0.86
C VAL A 48 8.19 -3.98 2.16
N ALA A 49 8.77 -3.41 3.21
CA ALA A 49 8.89 -4.08 4.51
C ALA A 49 7.54 -4.38 5.18
N SER A 50 6.49 -3.63 4.85
CA SER A 50 5.15 -3.80 5.43
C SER A 50 4.40 -5.07 4.97
N ASN A 51 4.78 -5.64 3.83
CA ASN A 51 4.11 -6.79 3.21
C ASN A 51 2.62 -6.58 2.88
N TYR A 52 2.17 -5.33 2.68
CA TYR A 52 0.79 -5.03 2.29
C TYR A 52 0.54 -5.09 0.77
N PHE A 53 1.58 -4.97 -0.06
CA PHE A 53 1.48 -4.81 -1.51
C PHE A 53 2.12 -5.96 -2.27
#